data_AF-A0A843EQC8-F1
#
_entry.id   AF-A0A843EQC8-F1
#
_cell.length_a   1.000
_cell.length_b   1.000
_cell.length_c   1.000
_cell.angle_alpha   90.00
_cell.angle_beta   90.00
_cell.angle_gamma   90.00
#
_symmetry.space_group_name_H-M   'P 1'
#
loop_
_entity.id
_entity.type
_entity.pdbx_description
1 polymer ?
#
loop_
_entity_poly.entity_id
_entity_poly.type
_entity_poly.pdbx_seq_one_letter_code
_entity_poly.pdbx_strand_id
1 'polypeptide(L)'
;MKNYEDIINNSPFILNHLISLKETHDYYIRKFINNETEISHSQYYMFMLLYYEPNVNQSDIAKACFMNRSGVSRAFSDFEKKGLIERKINPNNKR
;
A
#
# COMPACT_ATOMS: atom_id res chain seq x y z
N MET A 1 -8.92 6.94 -22.11
CA MET A 1 -8.26 6.97 -20.78
C MET A 1 -8.17 8.44 -20.38
N LYS A 2 -8.71 8.88 -19.24
CA LYS A 2 -8.59 10.29 -18.83
C LYS A 2 -7.11 10.62 -18.60
N ASN A 3 -6.62 11.73 -19.13
CA ASN A 3 -5.24 12.15 -18.89
C ASN A 3 -5.15 12.69 -17.45
N TYR A 4 -4.14 12.26 -16.68
CA TYR A 4 -3.93 12.78 -15.32
C TYR A 4 -3.66 14.29 -15.32
N GLU A 5 -3.07 14.81 -16.40
CA GLU A 5 -2.90 16.24 -16.62
C GLU A 5 -4.24 16.98 -16.65
N ASP A 6 -5.31 16.36 -17.16
CA ASP A 6 -6.64 16.96 -17.15
C ASP A 6 -7.15 17.17 -15.72
N ILE A 7 -6.82 16.29 -14.78
CA ILE A 7 -7.24 16.44 -13.37
C ILE A 7 -6.47 17.58 -12.71
N ILE A 8 -5.17 17.67 -12.98
CA ILE A 8 -4.31 18.74 -12.49
C ILE A 8 -4.81 20.09 -13.02
N ASN A 9 -5.10 20.16 -14.31
CA ASN A 9 -5.51 21.40 -14.98
C ASN A 9 -6.94 21.82 -14.60
N ASN A 10 -7.88 20.88 -14.51
CA ASN A 10 -9.29 21.20 -14.26
C ASN A 10 -9.61 21.36 -12.78
N SER A 11 -8.81 20.81 -11.86
CA SER A 11 -9.13 20.81 -10.43
C SER A 11 -7.88 20.81 -9.52
N PRO A 12 -6.93 21.74 -9.72
CA PRO A 12 -5.66 21.74 -8.99
C PRO A 12 -5.86 21.86 -7.47
N PHE A 13 -6.85 22.64 -7.02
CA PHE A 13 -7.14 22.80 -5.60
C PHE A 13 -7.68 21.53 -4.94
N ILE A 14 -8.54 20.78 -5.63
CA ILE A 14 -9.06 19.50 -5.12
C ILE A 14 -7.92 18.50 -5.03
N LEU A 15 -7.08 18.42 -6.06
CA LEU A 15 -5.92 17.54 -6.04
C LEU A 15 -4.98 17.88 -4.88
N ASN A 16 -4.66 19.16 -4.70
CA ASN A 16 -3.81 19.62 -3.60
C ASN A 16 -4.43 19.31 -2.23
N HIS A 17 -5.75 19.48 -2.09
CA HIS A 17 -6.46 19.13 -0.88
C HIS A 17 -6.38 17.63 -0.56
N LEU A 18 -6.59 16.76 -1.55
CA LEU A 18 -6.48 15.31 -1.38
C LEU A 18 -5.06 14.87 -1.02
N ILE A 19 -4.04 15.46 -1.66
CA ILE A 19 -2.63 15.21 -1.32
C ILE A 19 -2.35 15.66 0.11
N SER A 20 -2.80 16.85 0.50
CA SER A 20 -2.60 17.38 1.86
C SER A 20 -3.23 16.49 2.92
N LEU A 21 -4.44 15.96 2.68
CA LEU A 21 -5.10 15.01 3.57
C LEU A 21 -4.30 13.71 3.70
N LYS A 22 -3.84 13.15 2.57
CA LYS A 22 -3.01 11.94 2.57
C LYS A 22 -1.71 12.15 3.35
N GLU A 23 -0.98 13.23 3.09
CA GLU A 23 0.29 13.50 3.77
C GLU A 23 0.10 13.77 5.27
N THR A 24 -0.99 14.44 5.65
CA THR A 24 -1.36 14.62 7.07
C THR A 24 -1.66 13.29 7.74
N HIS A 25 -2.42 12.42 7.07
CA HIS A 25 -2.71 11.08 7.57
C HIS A 25 -1.43 10.24 7.72
N ASP A 26 -0.56 10.24 6.70
CA ASP A 26 0.72 9.54 6.72
C ASP A 26 1.62 10.03 7.86
N TYR A 27 1.62 11.34 8.16
CA TYR A 27 2.36 11.89 9.30
C TYR A 27 1.91 11.27 10.62
N TYR A 28 0.61 11.19 10.88
CA TYR A 28 0.08 10.58 12.10
C TYR A 28 0.37 9.09 12.16
N ILE A 29 0.12 8.35 11.07
CA ILE A 29 0.40 6.91 11.02
C ILE A 29 1.88 6.64 11.31
N ARG A 30 2.81 7.39 10.69
CA ARG A 30 4.26 7.24 10.94
C ARG A 30 4.61 7.44 12.40
N LYS A 31 3.97 8.38 13.10
CA LYS A 31 4.22 8.65 14.52
C LYS A 31 3.88 7.48 15.42
N PHE A 32 2.88 6.67 15.08
CA PHE A 32 2.50 5.49 15.85
C PHE A 32 3.19 4.23 15.33
N ILE A 33 3.03 3.93 14.04
CA ILE A 33 3.50 2.69 13.43
C ILE A 33 5.02 2.55 13.49
N ASN A 34 5.78 3.58 13.09
CA ASN A 34 7.24 3.44 13.03
C ASN A 34 7.90 3.39 14.42
N ASN A 35 7.20 3.86 15.46
CA ASN A 35 7.73 3.89 16.82
C ASN A 35 7.32 2.67 17.65
N GLU A 36 6.20 2.03 17.31
CA GLU A 36 5.65 0.90 18.06
C GLU A 36 5.78 -0.44 17.34
N THR A 37 6.14 -0.43 16.05
CA THR A 37 6.18 -1.64 15.22
C THR A 37 7.40 -1.67 14.32
N GLU A 38 7.72 -2.86 13.80
CA GLU A 38 8.82 -3.02 12.86
C GLU A 38 8.43 -2.73 11.40
N ILE A 39 7.17 -2.36 11.12
CA ILE A 39 6.72 -2.06 9.76
C ILE A 39 6.67 -0.55 9.53
N SER A 40 6.87 -0.14 8.28
CA SER A 40 6.69 1.26 7.87
C SER A 40 5.22 1.59 7.62
N HIS A 41 4.88 2.88 7.64
CA HIS A 41 3.52 3.34 7.27
C HIS A 41 3.02 2.84 5.89
N SER A 42 3.90 2.70 4.89
CA SER A 42 3.50 2.19 3.57
C SER A 42 3.20 0.69 3.62
N GLN A 43 3.99 -0.06 4.40
CA GLN A 43 3.73 -1.45 4.73
C GLN A 43 2.44 -1.64 5.54
N TYR A 44 2.11 -0.70 6.43
CA TYR A 44 0.87 -0.72 7.21
C TYR A 44 -0.38 -0.75 6.31
N TYR A 45 -0.42 0.06 5.24
CA TYR A 45 -1.57 0.02 4.32
C TYR A 45 -1.71 -1.33 3.60
N MET A 46 -0.59 -1.97 3.24
CA MET A 46 -0.63 -3.31 2.66
C MET A 46 -1.16 -4.34 3.67
N PHE A 47 -0.72 -4.23 4.93
CA PHE A 47 -1.18 -5.09 6.02
C PHE A 47 -2.67 -4.95 6.28
N MET A 48 -3.17 -3.71 6.32
CA MET A 48 -4.59 -3.42 6.50
C MET A 48 -5.42 -4.04 5.37
N LEU A 49 -4.98 -3.90 4.12
CA LEU A 49 -5.65 -4.53 3.00
C LEU A 49 -5.66 -6.06 3.12
N LEU A 50 -4.53 -6.67 3.46
CA LEU A 50 -4.43 -8.12 3.64
C LEU A 50 -5.30 -8.61 4.80
N TYR A 51 -5.45 -7.83 5.87
CA TYR A 51 -6.30 -8.15 7.00
C TYR A 51 -7.78 -8.23 6.60
N TYR A 52 -8.26 -7.29 5.79
CA TYR A 52 -9.65 -7.29 5.30
C TYR A 52 -9.87 -8.22 4.11
N GLU A 53 -8.87 -8.41 3.27
CA GLU A 53 -8.91 -9.23 2.05
C GLU A 53 -7.74 -10.24 2.04
N PRO A 54 -7.80 -11.32 2.84
CA PRO A 54 -6.67 -12.26 3.02
C PRO A 54 -6.27 -13.03 1.75
N ASN A 55 -7.12 -13.04 0.73
CA ASN A 55 -6.86 -13.71 -0.55
C ASN A 55 -6.49 -12.74 -1.69
N VAL A 56 -6.22 -11.47 -1.38
CA VAL A 56 -5.82 -10.47 -2.38
C VAL A 56 -4.44 -10.80 -2.95
N ASN A 57 -4.27 -10.65 -4.27
CA ASN A 57 -2.98 -10.89 -4.91
C ASN A 57 -2.12 -9.62 -4.92
N GLN A 58 -0.79 -9.78 -5.08
CA GLN A 58 0.17 -8.66 -5.04
C GLN A 58 -0.08 -7.56 -6.08
N SER A 59 -0.77 -7.87 -7.19
CA SER A 59 -1.09 -6.87 -8.23
C SER A 59 -2.17 -5.93 -7.78
N ASP A 60 -3.17 -6.46 -7.08
CA ASP A 60 -4.29 -5.66 -6.61
C ASP A 60 -3.89 -4.85 -5.38
N ILE A 61 -3.01 -5.39 -4.52
CA ILE A 61 -2.34 -4.62 -3.48
C ILE A 61 -1.55 -3.44 -4.08
N ALA A 62 -0.78 -3.67 -5.14
CA ALA A 62 0.00 -2.61 -5.78
C ALA A 62 -0.91 -1.46 -6.26
N LYS A 63 -2.05 -1.78 -6.87
CA LYS A 63 -3.03 -0.77 -7.31
C LYS A 63 -3.66 -0.04 -6.12
N ALA A 64 -4.15 -0.79 -5.13
CA ALA A 64 -4.87 -0.25 -3.99
C ALA A 64 -3.99 0.64 -3.10
N CYS A 65 -2.71 0.27 -2.94
CA CYS A 65 -1.76 1.02 -2.12
C CYS A 65 -0.98 2.09 -2.91
N PHE A 66 -1.25 2.28 -4.21
CA PHE A 66 -0.49 3.19 -5.09
C PHE A 66 1.02 2.90 -5.11
N MET A 67 1.40 1.62 -5.19
CA MET A 67 2.79 1.17 -5.19
C MET A 67 3.11 0.35 -6.43
N ASN A 68 4.41 0.21 -6.73
CA ASN A 68 4.84 -0.72 -7.78
C ASN A 68 4.89 -2.16 -7.24
N ARG A 69 4.73 -3.13 -8.15
CA ARG A 69 4.79 -4.56 -7.79
C ARG A 69 6.11 -4.95 -7.12
N SER A 70 7.23 -4.34 -7.52
CA SER A 70 8.54 -4.62 -6.90
C SER A 70 8.62 -4.12 -5.45
N GLY A 71 7.95 -3.01 -5.12
CA GLY A 71 7.78 -2.52 -3.76
C GLY A 71 6.94 -3.47 -2.92
N VAL A 72 5.81 -3.92 -3.45
CA VAL A 72 4.94 -4.91 -2.79
C VAL A 72 5.70 -6.22 -2.53
N SER A 73 6.40 -6.76 -3.52
CA SER A 73 7.16 -8.01 -3.36
C SER A 73 8.28 -7.91 -2.31
N ARG A 74 8.97 -6.77 -2.24
CA ARG A 74 9.95 -6.50 -1.18
C ARG A 74 9.30 -6.41 0.19
N ALA A 75 8.19 -5.70 0.32
CA ALA A 75 7.44 -5.59 1.57
C ALA A 75 6.97 -6.96 2.07
N PHE A 76 6.42 -7.80 1.19
CA PHE A 76 5.97 -9.14 1.55
C PHE A 76 7.11 -10.06 1.98
N SER A 77 8.28 -9.91 1.36
CA SER A 77 9.48 -10.64 1.77
C SER A 77 10.00 -10.18 3.13
N ASP A 78 9.86 -8.90 3.45
CA ASP A 78 10.15 -8.38 4.77
C ASP A 78 9.14 -8.86 5.82
N PHE A 79 7.85 -8.91 5.49
CA PHE A 79 6.79 -9.43 6.38
C PHE A 79 7.00 -10.89 6.74
N GLU A 80 7.33 -11.72 5.76
CA GLU A 80 7.62 -13.14 5.98
C GLU A 80 8.87 -13.34 6.84
N LYS A 81 9.94 -12.56 6.59
CA LYS A 81 11.14 -12.57 7.43
C LYS A 81 10.86 -12.20 8.89
N LYS A 82 9.91 -11.29 9.12
CA LYS A 82 9.45 -10.86 10.44
C LYS A 82 8.41 -11.81 11.05
N GLY A 83 8.03 -12.88 10.34
CA GLY A 83 7.02 -13.84 10.80
C GLY A 83 5.60 -13.28 10.87
N LEU A 84 5.31 -12.19 10.15
CA LEU A 84 4.01 -11.50 10.19
C LEU A 84 2.99 -12.06 9.19
N ILE A 85 3.45 -12.75 8.14
CA ILE A 85 2.61 -13.43 7.15
C ILE A 85 3.20 -14.80 6.81
N GLU A 86 2.36 -15.67 6.26
CA GLU A 86 2.76 -16.91 5.60
C GLU A 86 2.32 -16.88 4.13
N ARG A 87 3.22 -17.21 3.20
CA ARG A 87 2.87 -17.33 1.78
C ARG A 87 2.57 -18.77 1.41
N LYS A 88 1.38 -19.00 0.86
CA LYS A 88 0.99 -20.30 0.30
C LYS A 88 1.06 -20.27 -1.23
N ILE A 89 1.73 -21.26 -1.81
CA ILE A 89 1.73 -21.45 -3.27
C ILE A 89 0.32 -21.88 -3.67
N ASN A 90 -0.28 -21.16 -4.61
CA ASN A 90 -1.56 -21.56 -5.18
C ASN A 90 -1.34 -22.76 -6.12
N PRO A 91 -1.90 -23.96 -5.84
CA PRO A 91 -1.68 -25.14 -6.68
C PRO A 91 -2.27 -24.98 -8.09
N ASN A 92 -3.29 -24.12 -8.25
CA ASN A 92 -3.96 -23.87 -9.52
C ASN A 92 -3.27 -22.78 -10.34
N ASN A 93 -2.31 -22.06 -9.74
CA ASN A 93 -1.50 -21.07 -10.45
C ASN A 93 -0.17 -20.89 -9.72
N LYS A 94 0.89 -21.49 -10.28
CA LYS A 94 2.27 -21.37 -9.75
C LYS A 94 2.87 -19.96 -9.94
N ARG A 95 2.16 -19.06 -10.62
CA ARG A 95 2.53 -17.66 -10.86
C ARG A 95 1.73 -16.71 -9.99
#